data_AF-A0AA39ID04-F1
#
_entry.id   AF-A0AA39ID04-F1
#
_cell.length_a   1.000
_cell.length_b   1.000
_cell.length_c   1.000
_cell.angle_alpha   90.00
_cell.angle_beta   90.00
_cell.angle_gamma   90.00
#
_symmetry.space_group_name_H-M   'P 1'
#
loop_
_entity.id
_entity.type
_entity.pdbx_description
1 polymer ?
#
loop_
_entity_poly.entity_id
_entity_poly.type
_entity_poly.pdbx_seq_one_letter_code
_entity_poly.pdbx_strand_id
1 'polypeptide(L)'
;MSAKNTIQKFNAIAAKTDETLKINPYSDNYEQPKWDKAANDYARPPPGSKTEKRGIRAGDYVTREILFLMEVINENAAGEHPNRSVKFGPLFYTYAHYSDKLVGMLLRARKYGLVAFDGEMLYQRQDDHKDIVMLKSLDEIKRTMRYTGDPVNCITFVP
;
A
#
# COMPACT_ATOMS: atom_id res chain seq x y z
N MET A 1 -0.41 -18.02 43.74
CA MET A 1 0.69 -17.93 42.76
C MET A 1 2.02 -18.12 43.50
N SER A 2 2.87 -19.05 43.07
CA SER A 2 4.16 -19.34 43.73
C SER A 2 5.19 -18.23 43.46
N ALA A 3 5.98 -17.83 44.47
CA ALA A 3 7.02 -16.80 44.34
C ALA A 3 8.00 -17.06 43.18
N LYS A 4 8.27 -18.34 42.89
CA LYS A 4 9.09 -18.76 41.74
C LYS A 4 8.51 -18.30 40.40
N ASN A 5 7.19 -18.34 40.23
CA ASN A 5 6.53 -17.88 38.99
C ASN A 5 6.61 -16.36 38.84
N THR A 6 6.59 -15.62 39.95
CA THR A 6 6.73 -14.15 39.92
C THR A 6 8.16 -13.75 39.56
N ILE A 7 9.16 -14.40 40.15
CA ILE A 7 10.59 -14.17 39.82
C ILE A 7 10.85 -14.49 38.34
N GLN A 8 10.33 -15.62 37.84
CA GLN A 8 10.45 -15.97 36.42
C GLN A 8 9.84 -14.91 35.49
N LYS A 9 8.65 -14.41 35.81
CA LYS A 9 8.01 -13.33 35.05
C LYS A 9 8.83 -12.04 35.08
N PHE A 10 9.37 -11.68 36.25
CA PHE A 10 10.20 -10.49 36.40
C PHE A 10 11.48 -10.58 35.55
N ASN A 11 12.18 -11.71 35.61
CA ASN A 11 13.38 -11.93 34.81
C ASN A 11 13.07 -11.93 33.30
N ALA A 12 11.95 -12.52 32.89
CA ALA A 12 11.53 -12.49 31.49
C ALA A 12 11.20 -11.08 31.00
N ILE A 13 10.59 -10.25 31.85
CA ILE A 13 10.34 -8.83 31.53
C ILE A 13 11.66 -8.08 31.42
N ALA A 14 12.58 -8.26 32.37
CA ALA A 14 13.89 -7.60 32.36
C ALA A 14 14.69 -7.92 31.10
N ALA A 15 14.75 -9.20 30.70
CA ALA A 15 15.42 -9.63 29.47
C ALA A 15 14.78 -8.99 28.22
N LYS A 16 13.45 -9.00 28.13
CA LYS A 16 12.73 -8.37 27.00
C LYS A 16 12.94 -6.86 26.96
N THR A 17 12.96 -6.20 28.11
CA THR A 17 13.23 -4.75 28.20
C THR A 17 14.64 -4.44 27.71
N ASP A 18 15.65 -5.22 28.13
CA ASP A 18 17.03 -5.06 27.66
C ASP A 18 17.15 -5.17 26.13
N GLU A 19 16.52 -6.19 25.54
CA GLU A 19 16.46 -6.34 24.07
C GLU A 19 15.83 -5.14 23.37
N THR A 20 14.71 -4.61 23.91
CA THR A 20 14.05 -3.43 23.31
C THR A 20 14.86 -2.15 23.47
N LEU A 21 15.59 -2.00 24.57
CA LEU A 21 16.43 -0.83 24.82
C LEU A 21 17.61 -0.80 23.87
N LYS A 22 18.24 -1.95 23.58
CA LYS A 22 19.32 -2.06 22.60
C LYS A 22 18.94 -1.57 21.20
N ILE A 23 17.70 -1.75 20.79
CA ILE A 23 17.23 -1.34 19.45
C ILE A 23 16.76 0.13 19.44
N ASN A 24 16.44 0.71 20.60
CA ASN A 24 15.87 2.04 20.70
C ASN A 24 16.96 3.12 20.65
N PRO A 25 16.99 4.00 19.62
CA PRO A 25 18.01 5.04 19.49
C PRO A 25 17.99 6.10 20.61
N TYR A 26 16.94 6.13 21.43
CA TYR A 26 16.81 7.02 22.58
C TYR A 26 17.17 6.36 23.92
N SER A 27 17.75 5.15 23.90
CA SER A 27 18.20 4.45 25.09
C SER A 27 19.70 4.64 25.32
N ASP A 28 20.12 4.72 26.59
CA ASP A 28 21.53 4.71 26.98
C ASP A 28 22.27 3.42 26.55
N ASN A 29 21.54 2.31 26.41
CA ASN A 29 22.09 1.00 26.00
C ASN A 29 21.91 0.73 24.50
N TYR A 30 21.69 1.77 23.69
CA TYR A 30 21.47 1.61 22.25
C TYR A 30 22.69 0.99 21.55
N GLU A 31 22.42 -0.04 20.76
CA GLU A 31 23.38 -0.66 19.85
C GLU A 31 22.83 -0.56 18.43
N GLN A 32 23.64 -0.05 17.50
CA GLN A 32 23.20 0.08 16.11
C GLN A 32 22.95 -1.31 15.50
N PRO A 33 21.69 -1.65 15.14
CA PRO A 33 21.39 -2.96 14.57
C PRO A 33 21.99 -3.08 13.18
N LYS A 34 22.70 -4.19 12.93
CA LYS A 34 23.19 -4.57 11.61
C LYS A 34 22.13 -5.43 10.92
N TRP A 35 21.50 -4.87 9.91
CA TRP A 35 20.46 -5.56 9.15
C TRP A 35 21.06 -6.26 7.92
N ASP A 36 20.69 -7.52 7.71
CA ASP A 36 20.95 -8.21 6.46
C ASP A 36 19.89 -7.81 5.42
N LYS A 37 20.33 -7.15 4.35
CA LYS A 37 19.45 -6.69 3.26
C LYS A 37 18.98 -7.84 2.36
N ALA A 38 19.66 -8.98 2.40
CA ALA A 38 19.29 -10.17 1.63
C ALA A 38 18.27 -11.05 2.37
N ALA A 39 18.00 -10.78 3.64
CA ALA A 39 17.04 -11.53 4.43
C ALA A 39 15.59 -11.31 3.93
N ASN A 40 14.80 -12.37 3.90
CA ASN A 40 13.40 -12.32 3.42
C ASN A 40 12.49 -11.43 4.28
N ASP A 41 12.84 -11.25 5.55
CA ASP A 41 12.15 -10.40 6.52
C ASP A 41 12.77 -8.99 6.64
N TYR A 42 13.76 -8.66 5.79
CA TYR A 42 14.31 -7.31 5.75
C TYR A 42 13.22 -6.29 5.42
N ALA A 43 13.22 -5.18 6.18
CA ALA A 43 12.19 -4.13 6.10
C ALA A 43 10.74 -4.65 6.27
N ARG A 44 10.55 -5.80 6.94
CA ARG A 44 9.23 -6.29 7.36
C ARG A 44 9.03 -6.09 8.86
N PRO A 45 7.79 -5.78 9.30
CA PRO A 45 7.50 -5.73 10.72
C PRO A 45 7.57 -7.14 11.33
N PRO A 46 7.85 -7.27 12.64
CA PRO A 46 7.86 -8.57 13.31
C PRO A 46 6.52 -9.29 13.12
N PRO A 47 6.52 -10.60 12.83
CA PRO A 47 5.30 -11.40 12.70
C PRO A 47 4.45 -11.35 13.97
N GLY A 48 3.13 -11.26 13.81
CA GLY A 48 2.15 -11.11 14.89
C GLY A 48 2.07 -9.72 15.52
N SER A 49 2.96 -8.78 15.13
CA SER A 49 2.99 -7.44 15.71
C SER A 49 1.75 -6.61 15.31
N LYS A 50 1.46 -5.57 16.11
CA LYS A 50 0.42 -4.60 15.74
C LYS A 50 0.75 -3.88 14.43
N THR A 51 2.04 -3.69 14.12
CA THR A 51 2.49 -3.03 12.89
C THR A 51 2.22 -3.90 11.67
N GLU A 52 2.46 -5.20 11.74
CA GLU A 52 2.11 -6.15 10.67
C GLU A 52 0.60 -6.12 10.40
N LYS A 53 -0.23 -6.27 11.45
CA LYS A 53 -1.69 -6.23 11.31
C LYS A 53 -2.19 -4.93 10.67
N ARG A 54 -1.60 -3.79 11.03
CA ARG A 54 -1.91 -2.49 10.40
C ARG A 54 -1.49 -2.46 8.93
N GLY A 55 -0.31 -3.01 8.62
CA GLY A 55 0.17 -3.13 7.24
C GLY A 55 -0.80 -3.94 6.38
N ILE A 56 -1.16 -5.15 6.80
CA ILE A 56 -2.10 -6.02 6.08
C ILE A 56 -3.43 -5.30 5.83
N ARG A 57 -3.98 -4.65 6.87
CA ARG A 57 -5.23 -3.90 6.73
C ARG A 57 -5.11 -2.73 5.74
N ALA A 58 -3.98 -2.04 5.74
CA ALA A 58 -3.72 -0.96 4.78
C ALA A 58 -3.58 -1.51 3.34
N GLY A 59 -2.97 -2.68 3.16
CA GLY A 59 -2.88 -3.36 1.86
C GLY A 59 -4.24 -3.72 1.27
N ASP A 60 -5.12 -4.32 2.08
CA ASP A 60 -6.51 -4.62 1.68
C ASP A 60 -7.28 -3.34 1.35
N TYR A 61 -7.18 -2.32 2.21
CA TYR A 61 -7.81 -1.02 1.98
C TYR A 61 -7.40 -0.41 0.63
N VAL A 62 -6.10 -0.37 0.34
CA VAL A 62 -5.60 0.21 -0.92
C VAL A 62 -6.04 -0.61 -2.13
N THR A 63 -6.13 -1.93 -2.00
CA THR A 63 -6.66 -2.80 -3.07
C THR A 63 -8.09 -2.40 -3.44
N ARG A 64 -8.94 -2.12 -2.45
CA ARG A 64 -10.31 -1.66 -2.67
C ARG A 64 -10.36 -0.25 -3.28
N GLU A 65 -9.51 0.65 -2.82
CA GLU A 65 -9.38 2.00 -3.39
C GLU A 65 -8.98 1.98 -4.86
N ILE A 66 -8.09 1.07 -5.26
CA ILE A 66 -7.72 0.90 -6.67
C ILE A 66 -8.91 0.40 -7.49
N LEU A 67 -9.69 -0.56 -6.97
CA LEU A 67 -10.88 -1.02 -7.66
C LEU A 67 -11.89 0.12 -7.87
N PHE A 68 -12.14 0.91 -6.81
CA PHE A 68 -13.00 2.09 -6.87
C PHE A 68 -12.48 3.12 -7.87
N LEU A 69 -11.18 3.40 -7.89
CA LEU A 69 -10.55 4.28 -8.89
C LEU A 69 -10.85 3.81 -10.31
N MET A 70 -10.72 2.51 -10.59
CA MET A 70 -10.99 1.98 -11.92
C MET A 70 -12.48 2.08 -12.29
N GLU A 71 -13.40 1.99 -11.34
CA GLU A 71 -14.83 2.23 -11.54
C GLU A 71 -15.10 3.70 -11.91
N VAL A 72 -14.55 4.64 -11.14
CA VAL A 72 -14.71 6.09 -11.41
C VAL A 72 -14.10 6.46 -12.76
N ILE A 73 -12.91 5.95 -13.09
CA ILE A 73 -12.32 6.16 -14.42
C ILE A 73 -13.23 5.57 -15.48
N ASN A 74 -13.73 4.35 -15.29
CA ASN A 74 -14.61 3.72 -16.26
C ASN A 74 -15.88 4.55 -16.50
N GLU A 75 -16.49 5.12 -15.48
CA GLU A 75 -17.70 5.96 -15.64
C GLU A 75 -17.43 7.30 -16.36
N ASN A 76 -16.25 7.88 -16.16
CA ASN A 76 -15.89 9.20 -16.71
C ASN A 76 -15.10 9.12 -18.03
N ALA A 77 -14.60 7.96 -18.40
CA ALA A 77 -13.79 7.76 -19.59
C ALA A 77 -14.63 7.66 -20.87
N ALA A 78 -14.08 8.20 -21.95
CA ALA A 78 -14.63 8.11 -23.29
C ALA A 78 -13.96 6.97 -24.08
N GLY A 79 -14.70 6.43 -25.06
CA GLY A 79 -14.23 5.36 -25.94
C GLY A 79 -14.39 3.96 -25.35
N GLU A 80 -14.07 2.95 -26.17
CA GLU A 80 -14.10 1.54 -25.78
C GLU A 80 -12.68 1.01 -25.55
N HIS A 81 -12.56 -0.03 -24.73
CA HIS A 81 -11.29 -0.72 -24.54
C HIS A 81 -10.82 -1.29 -25.90
N PRO A 82 -9.53 -1.14 -26.28
CA PRO A 82 -8.37 -0.73 -25.47
C PRO A 82 -8.09 0.78 -25.44
N ASN A 83 -8.85 1.60 -26.17
CA ASN A 83 -8.59 3.04 -26.30
C ASN A 83 -9.38 3.89 -25.29
N ARG A 84 -9.92 3.26 -24.23
CA ARG A 84 -10.72 3.95 -23.20
C ARG A 84 -9.82 4.85 -22.36
N SER A 85 -10.13 6.14 -22.34
CA SER A 85 -9.29 7.14 -21.65
C SER A 85 -10.10 8.30 -21.08
N VAL A 86 -9.55 8.95 -20.07
CA VAL A 86 -10.12 10.16 -19.44
C VAL A 86 -9.03 11.21 -19.25
N LYS A 87 -9.37 12.49 -19.38
CA LYS A 87 -8.45 13.59 -19.09
C LYS A 87 -8.21 13.73 -17.59
N PHE A 88 -6.96 13.98 -17.20
CA PHE A 88 -6.57 14.09 -15.80
C PHE A 88 -7.31 15.19 -15.05
N GLY A 89 -7.47 16.38 -15.64
CA GLY A 89 -8.11 17.52 -14.96
C GLY A 89 -9.53 17.20 -14.50
N PRO A 90 -10.45 16.84 -15.42
CA PRO A 90 -11.81 16.44 -15.07
C PRO A 90 -11.85 15.29 -14.06
N LEU A 91 -11.01 14.26 -14.25
CA LEU A 91 -10.91 13.14 -13.31
C LEU A 91 -10.50 13.62 -11.92
N PHE A 92 -9.55 14.55 -11.80
CA PHE A 92 -9.10 15.12 -10.53
C PHE A 92 -10.22 15.86 -9.81
N TYR A 93 -10.99 16.69 -10.52
CA TYR A 93 -12.14 17.38 -9.91
C TYR A 93 -13.24 16.41 -9.48
N THR A 94 -13.60 15.43 -10.31
CA THR A 94 -14.60 14.42 -9.96
C THR A 94 -14.14 13.57 -8.77
N TYR A 95 -12.89 13.09 -8.79
CA TYR A 95 -12.36 12.22 -7.74
C TYR A 95 -12.19 12.95 -6.40
N ALA A 96 -11.96 14.26 -6.41
CA ALA A 96 -11.83 15.09 -5.20
C ALA A 96 -13.09 15.09 -4.32
N HIS A 97 -14.27 14.76 -4.87
CA HIS A 97 -15.48 14.55 -4.07
C HIS A 97 -15.43 13.29 -3.20
N TYR A 98 -14.61 12.31 -3.57
CA TYR A 98 -14.44 11.05 -2.85
C TYR A 98 -13.15 11.03 -2.01
N SER A 99 -12.02 11.46 -2.59
CA SER A 99 -10.73 11.51 -1.92
C SER A 99 -9.72 12.46 -2.58
N ASP A 100 -8.84 13.04 -1.77
CA ASP A 100 -7.69 13.86 -2.17
C ASP A 100 -6.46 13.06 -2.67
N LYS A 101 -6.58 11.72 -2.79
CA LYS A 101 -5.44 10.81 -3.04
C LYS A 101 -5.29 10.34 -4.47
N LEU A 102 -5.97 10.98 -5.43
CA LEU A 102 -6.04 10.50 -6.83
C LEU A 102 -4.66 10.16 -7.41
N VAL A 103 -3.71 11.09 -7.35
CA VAL A 103 -2.39 10.91 -7.99
C VAL A 103 -1.64 9.70 -7.39
N GLY A 104 -1.71 9.54 -6.06
CA GLY A 104 -1.12 8.38 -5.38
C GLY A 104 -1.77 7.06 -5.79
N MET A 105 -3.09 7.05 -5.99
CA MET A 105 -3.82 5.88 -6.46
C MET A 105 -3.54 5.57 -7.93
N LEU A 106 -3.42 6.58 -8.80
CA LEU A 106 -3.01 6.43 -10.19
C LEU A 106 -1.61 5.82 -10.31
N LEU A 107 -0.65 6.32 -9.53
CA LEU A 107 0.71 5.75 -9.49
C LEU A 107 0.71 4.28 -9.06
N ARG A 108 -0.16 3.93 -8.11
CA ARG A 108 -0.27 2.55 -7.65
C ARG A 108 -0.99 1.66 -8.66
N ALA A 109 -2.05 2.13 -9.31
CA ALA A 109 -2.70 1.43 -10.41
C ALA A 109 -1.73 1.22 -11.59
N ARG A 110 -0.86 2.21 -11.88
CA ARG A 110 0.23 2.10 -12.87
C ARG A 110 1.24 1.01 -12.51
N LYS A 111 1.62 0.88 -11.22
CA LYS A 111 2.51 -0.21 -10.75
C LYS A 111 1.99 -1.60 -11.13
N TYR A 112 0.68 -1.79 -11.18
CA TYR A 112 0.03 -3.06 -11.53
C TYR A 112 -0.44 -3.14 -12.99
N GLY A 113 -0.07 -2.19 -13.84
CA GLY A 113 -0.43 -2.20 -15.26
C GLY A 113 -1.93 -2.05 -15.53
N LEU A 114 -2.66 -1.34 -14.66
CA LEU A 114 -4.08 -1.06 -14.83
C LEU A 114 -4.34 0.20 -15.67
N VAL A 115 -3.46 1.19 -15.52
CA VAL A 115 -3.54 2.49 -16.20
C VAL A 115 -2.18 2.92 -16.74
N ALA A 116 -2.21 3.72 -17.81
CA ALA A 116 -1.05 4.41 -18.35
C ALA A 116 -1.34 5.91 -18.50
N PHE A 117 -0.33 6.73 -18.29
CA PHE A 117 -0.36 8.17 -18.54
C PHE A 117 1.06 8.68 -18.76
N ASP A 118 1.19 9.83 -19.40
CA ASP A 118 2.49 10.41 -19.74
C ASP A 118 3.15 11.15 -18.57
N GLY A 119 4.44 10.91 -18.38
CA GLY A 119 5.28 11.46 -17.32
C GLY A 119 5.31 10.66 -16.02
N GLU A 120 6.22 11.06 -15.12
CA GLU A 120 6.41 10.38 -13.83
C GLU A 120 5.32 10.74 -12.80
N MET A 121 4.83 11.97 -12.87
CA MET A 121 3.90 12.60 -11.93
C MET A 121 2.89 13.48 -12.69
N LEU A 122 1.76 13.79 -12.04
CA LEU A 122 0.72 14.66 -12.57
C LEU A 122 0.44 15.80 -11.58
N TYR A 123 0.41 17.03 -12.08
CA TYR A 123 0.16 18.24 -11.32
C TYR A 123 -1.11 18.93 -11.81
N GLN A 124 -1.99 19.28 -10.87
CA GLN A 124 -3.23 20.00 -11.16
C GLN A 124 -2.94 21.32 -11.91
N ARG A 125 -3.80 21.70 -12.85
CA ARG A 125 -3.71 22.89 -13.73
C ARG A 125 -2.60 22.85 -14.78
N GLN A 126 -1.53 22.08 -14.56
CA GLN A 126 -0.45 21.90 -15.54
C GLN A 126 -0.74 20.71 -16.46
N ASP A 127 -1.07 19.57 -15.86
CA ASP A 127 -1.20 18.29 -16.55
C ASP A 127 -2.66 17.92 -16.87
N ASP A 128 -3.59 18.85 -16.71
CA ASP A 128 -5.04 18.60 -16.84
C ASP A 128 -5.45 18.01 -18.20
N HIS A 129 -4.64 18.27 -19.24
CA HIS A 129 -4.84 17.82 -20.62
C HIS A 129 -4.33 16.40 -20.91
N LYS A 130 -3.57 15.79 -19.97
CA LYS A 130 -3.00 14.45 -20.15
C LYS A 130 -4.07 13.38 -20.05
N ASP A 131 -3.91 12.35 -20.89
CA ASP A 131 -4.81 11.20 -20.91
C ASP A 131 -4.38 10.13 -19.90
N ILE A 132 -5.36 9.66 -19.12
CA ILE A 132 -5.27 8.47 -18.31
C ILE A 132 -5.95 7.35 -19.10
N VAL A 133 -5.15 6.44 -19.64
CA VAL A 133 -5.60 5.32 -20.47
C VAL A 133 -5.80 4.08 -19.61
N MET A 134 -6.93 3.40 -19.76
CA MET A 134 -7.20 2.11 -19.12
C MET A 134 -6.57 0.97 -19.93
N LEU A 135 -5.67 0.21 -19.30
CA LEU A 135 -4.99 -0.91 -19.95
C LEU A 135 -5.80 -2.22 -19.88
N LYS A 136 -6.66 -2.36 -18.87
CA LYS A 136 -7.55 -3.51 -18.67
C LYS A 136 -9.00 -3.05 -18.57
N SER A 137 -9.93 -3.88 -19.03
CA SER A 137 -11.36 -3.60 -18.89
C SER A 137 -11.80 -3.75 -17.43
N LEU A 138 -12.86 -3.04 -17.04
CA LEU A 138 -13.37 -3.12 -15.67
C LEU A 138 -13.80 -4.56 -15.29
N ASP A 139 -14.38 -5.28 -16.26
CA ASP A 139 -14.81 -6.67 -16.06
C ASP A 139 -13.62 -7.62 -15.83
N GLU A 140 -12.54 -7.44 -16.58
CA GLU A 140 -11.30 -8.20 -16.39
C GLU A 140 -10.73 -7.95 -14.99
N ILE A 141 -10.67 -6.69 -14.57
CA ILE A 141 -10.14 -6.30 -13.27
C ILE A 141 -10.97 -6.92 -12.14
N LYS A 142 -12.31 -6.79 -12.18
CA LYS A 142 -13.20 -7.36 -11.16
C LYS A 142 -13.05 -8.88 -11.03
N ARG A 143 -12.87 -9.58 -12.16
CA ARG A 143 -12.70 -11.04 -12.17
C ARG A 143 -11.36 -11.48 -11.61
N THR A 144 -10.27 -10.81 -12.00
CA THR A 144 -8.90 -11.29 -11.77
C THR A 144 -8.22 -10.71 -10.53
N MET A 145 -8.58 -9.49 -10.12
CA MET A 145 -7.87 -8.76 -9.07
C MET A 145 -8.19 -9.29 -7.67
N ARG A 146 -7.17 -9.68 -6.91
CA ARG A 146 -7.29 -10.14 -5.51
C ARG A 146 -6.22 -9.50 -4.63
N TYR A 147 -6.55 -9.36 -3.35
CA TYR A 147 -5.57 -8.98 -2.33
C TYR A 147 -4.62 -10.15 -2.04
N THR A 148 -3.31 -9.90 -2.04
CA THR A 148 -2.28 -10.94 -1.85
C THR A 148 -2.04 -11.35 -0.40
N GLY A 149 -2.42 -10.51 0.56
CA GLY A 149 -1.97 -10.65 1.95
C GLY A 149 -0.68 -9.89 2.26
N ASP A 150 0.13 -9.50 1.25
CA ASP A 150 1.35 -8.71 1.44
C ASP A 150 1.04 -7.20 1.29
N PRO A 151 1.30 -6.36 2.30
CA PRO A 151 1.11 -4.92 2.20
C PRO A 151 1.96 -4.22 1.13
N VAL A 152 3.09 -4.79 0.73
CA VAL A 152 4.01 -4.19 -0.26
C VAL A 152 3.55 -4.45 -1.69
N ASN A 153 3.15 -5.69 -1.97
CA ASN A 153 2.64 -6.15 -3.26
C ASN A 153 1.20 -6.60 -3.09
N CYS A 154 0.32 -5.64 -2.77
CA CYS A 154 -1.06 -5.88 -2.39
C CYS A 154 -1.96 -6.54 -3.46
N ILE A 155 -1.65 -6.41 -4.76
CA ILE A 155 -2.51 -6.96 -5.83
C ILE A 155 -1.83 -8.15 -6.52
N THR A 156 -2.61 -9.21 -6.71
CA THR A 156 -2.31 -10.29 -7.67
C THR A 156 -3.46 -10.45 -8.65
N PHE A 157 -3.14 -10.94 -9.84
CA PHE A 157 -4.10 -11.28 -10.88
C PHE A 157 -4.20 -12.80 -10.96
N VAL A 158 -5.37 -13.33 -10.62
CA VAL A 158 -5.68 -14.75 -10.74
C VAL A 158 -6.40 -14.95 -12.08
N PRO A 159 -6.04 -15.97 -12.88
CA PRO A 159 -6.74 -16.29 -14.13
C PRO A 159 -8.20 -16.69 -13.91
#